data_AF-A0A7W6F5T3-F1
#
_entry.id   AF-A0A7W6F5T3-F1
#
_cell.length_a   1.000
_cell.length_b   1.000
_cell.length_c   1.000
_cell.angle_alpha   90.00
_cell.angle_beta   90.00
_cell.angle_gamma   90.00
#
_symmetry.space_group_name_H-M   'P 1'
#
loop_
_entity.id
_entity.type
_entity.pdbx_description
1 polymer ?
#
loop_
_entity_poly.entity_id
_entity_poly.type
_entity_poly.pdbx_seq_one_letter_code
_entity_poly.pdbx_strand_id
1 'polypeptide(L)' 'MPALTGFTVSEIEAAMAAFRSGTRGGTIMPRIAKGFSPGEARAIAAFLGRDRQSAP' A
#
# COMPACT_ATOMS: atom_id res chain seq x y z
N MET A 1 -13.05 4.94 -3.91
CA MET A 1 -11.80 4.23 -3.54
C MET A 1 -12.08 3.39 -2.31
N PRO A 2 -11.67 2.12 -2.23
CA PRO A 2 -11.84 1.35 -1.01
C PRO A 2 -11.10 2.07 0.13
N ALA A 3 -11.73 2.13 1.30
CA ALA A 3 -11.11 2.77 2.45
C ALA A 3 -9.84 1.99 2.83
N LEU A 4 -8.68 2.64 2.76
CA LEU A 4 -7.39 2.02 3.13
C LEU A 4 -7.28 1.80 4.65
N THR A 5 -8.20 2.38 5.42
CA THR A 5 -8.32 2.26 6.89
C THR A 5 -8.58 0.84 7.38
N GLY A 6 -8.93 -0.08 6.48
CA GLY A 6 -9.13 -1.50 6.76
C GLY A 6 -7.85 -2.34 6.80
N PHE A 7 -6.76 -1.86 6.19
CA PHE A 7 -5.59 -2.66 5.92
C PHE A 7 -4.46 -2.40 6.91
N THR A 8 -3.76 -3.48 7.26
CA THR A 8 -2.49 -3.45 7.98
C THR A 8 -1.37 -2.90 7.09
N VAL A 9 -0.28 -2.47 7.72
CA VAL A 9 0.93 -2.03 7.02
C VAL A 9 1.42 -3.10 6.03
N SER A 10 1.46 -4.36 6.44
CA SER A 10 1.92 -5.47 5.58
C SER A 10 1.00 -5.71 4.38
N GLU A 11 -0.32 -5.59 4.55
CA GLU A 11 -1.29 -5.73 3.46
C GLU A 11 -1.16 -4.60 2.43
N ILE A 12 -0.89 -3.37 2.88
CA ILE A 12 -0.67 -2.23 1.98
C ILE A 12 0.65 -2.40 1.23
N GLU A 13 1.73 -2.80 1.92
CA GLU A 13 3.02 -3.06 1.28
C GLU A 13 2.91 -4.18 0.22
N ALA A 14 2.26 -5.28 0.57
CA ALA A 14 2.04 -6.40 -0.35
C ALA A 14 1.19 -5.97 -1.57
N ALA A 15 0.15 -5.17 -1.35
CA ALA A 15 -0.66 -4.63 -2.42
C ALA A 15 0.15 -3.71 -3.36
N MET A 16 0.96 -2.81 -2.81
CA MET A 16 1.84 -1.93 -3.59
C MET A 16 2.84 -2.72 -4.44
N ALA A 17 3.45 -3.75 -3.86
CA ALA A 17 4.35 -4.65 -4.58
C ALA A 17 3.64 -5.38 -5.73
N ALA A 18 2.42 -5.89 -5.48
CA ALA A 18 1.63 -6.61 -6.48
C ALA A 18 1.14 -5.71 -7.63
N PHE A 19 0.78 -4.46 -7.34
CA PHE A 19 0.45 -3.48 -8.38
C PHE A 19 1.68 -3.08 -9.20
N ARG A 20 2.87 -2.99 -8.57
CA ARG A 20 4.12 -2.66 -9.24
C ARG A 20 4.58 -3.78 -10.18
N SER A 21 4.51 -5.03 -9.72
CA SER A 21 4.89 -6.21 -10.52
C SER A 21 3.85 -6.58 -11.59
N GLY A 22 2.63 -6.08 -11.47
CA GLY A 22 1.53 -6.39 -12.38
C GLY A 22 0.80 -7.70 -12.03
N THR A 23 1.14 -8.36 -10.92
CA THR A 23 0.40 -9.54 -10.44
C THR A 23 -1.00 -9.16 -9.93
N ARG A 24 -1.20 -7.89 -9.55
CA ARG A 24 -2.51 -7.32 -9.25
C ARG A 24 -2.90 -6.29 -10.32
N GLY A 25 -4.00 -6.57 -11.03
CA GLY A 25 -4.57 -5.66 -12.01
C GLY A 25 -5.20 -4.41 -11.37
N GLY A 26 -5.12 -3.27 -12.06
CA GLY A 26 -5.74 -2.02 -11.64
C GLY A 26 -5.63 -0.95 -12.73
N THR A 27 -6.53 0.03 -12.73
CA THR A 27 -6.56 1.09 -13.76
C THR A 27 -5.54 2.21 -13.49
N ILE A 28 -5.42 2.63 -12.23
CA ILE A 28 -4.53 3.72 -11.80
C ILE A 28 -3.40 3.19 -10.91
N MET A 29 -3.69 2.28 -10.00
CA MET A 29 -2.74 1.80 -8.99
C MET A 29 -1.40 1.25 -9.54
N PRO A 30 -1.35 0.51 -10.67
CA PRO A 30 -0.06 0.09 -11.24
C PRO A 30 0.85 1.25 -11.65
N ARG A 31 0.27 2.37 -12.11
CA ARG A 31 1.04 3.57 -12.47
C ARG A 31 1.58 4.27 -11.22
N ILE A 32 0.75 4.39 -10.19
CA ILE A 32 1.14 4.94 -8.88
C ILE A 32 2.24 4.08 -8.26
N ALA A 33 2.05 2.77 -8.15
CA ALA A 33 2.98 1.86 -7.50
C ALA A 33 4.35 1.76 -8.19
N LYS A 34 4.40 1.92 -9.52
CA LYS A 34 5.67 2.01 -10.27
C LYS A 34 6.42 3.31 -10.04
N GLY A 35 5.73 4.38 -9.64
CA GLY A 35 6.33 5.68 -9.31
C GLY A 35 7.04 5.72 -7.96
N PHE A 36 6.89 4.68 -7.13
CA PHE A 36 7.54 4.58 -5.83
C PHE A 36 8.56 3.44 -5.80
N SER A 37 9.69 3.71 -5.15
CA SER A 37 10.65 2.68 -4.78
C SER A 37 10.08 1.77 -3.69
N PRO A 38 10.65 0.57 -3.48
CA PRO A 38 10.23 -0.32 -2.37
C PRO A 38 10.34 0.34 -0.99
N GLY A 39 11.33 1.22 -0.79
CA GLY A 39 11.48 1.97 0.47
C GLY A 39 10.36 2.99 0.69
N GLU A 40 9.99 3.73 -0.36
CA GLU A 40 8.88 4.70 -0.30
C GLU A 40 7.53 4.00 -0.15
N ALA A 41 7.32 2.87 -0.83
CA ALA A 41 6.11 2.07 -0.67
C ALA A 41 5.92 1.59 0.78
N ARG A 42 7.00 1.18 1.45
CA ARG A 42 6.99 0.86 2.88
C ARG A 42 6.63 2.05 3.76
N ALA A 43 7.22 3.22 3.49
CA ALA A 43 6.91 4.45 4.24
C ALA A 43 5.43 4.84 4.09
N ILE A 44 4.87 4.74 2.88
CA ILE A 44 3.45 4.96 2.61
C ILE A 44 2.59 3.93 3.35
N ALA A 45 2.98 2.66 3.33
CA ALA A 45 2.26 1.59 4.01
C ALA A 45 2.25 1.80 5.53
N ALA A 46 3.36 2.24 6.12
CA ALA A 46 3.45 2.58 7.54
C ALA A 46 2.57 3.80 7.89
N PHE A 47 2.52 4.80 7.01
CA PHE A 47 1.70 6.00 7.22
C PHE A 47 0.19 5.73 7.10
N LEU A 48 -0.23 4.90 6.14
CA LEU A 48 -1.64 4.64 5.84
C LEU A 48 -2.21 3.43 6.57
N GLY A 49 -1.35 2.47 6.92
CA GLY A 49 -1.72 1.22 7.54
C GLY A 49 -2.24 1.45 8.93
N ARG A 50 -3.17 0.59 9.35
CA ARG A 50 -3.58 0.57 10.74
C ARG A 50 -2.45 -0.06 11.54
N ASP A 51 -1.62 0.77 12.13
CA ASP A 51 -0.79 0.33 13.24
C ASP A 51 -1.73 -0.01 14.40
N ARG A 52 -1.40 -1.07 15.13
CA ARG A 52 -1.92 -1.32 16.47
C ARG A 52 -1.45 -0.24 17.48
N GLN A 53 -1.26 1.00 17.03
CA GLN A 53 -0.79 2.16 17.80
C GLN A 53 -1.77 3.34 17.75
N SER A 54 -2.97 3.15 17.19
CA SER A 54 -4.10 4.03 17.47
C SER A 54 -5.13 3.30 18.34
N ALA A 55 -4.71 2.91 19.54
CA ALA A 55 -5.62 2.77 20.67
C ALA A 55 -5.55 4.10 21.44
N PRO A 56 -6.67 4.81 21.68
CA PRO A 56 -6.74 5.72 22.82
C PRO A 56 -6.63 4.94 24.14
#